data_AF-A0A7V0J3Z0-F1
#
_entry.id   AF-A0A7V0J3Z0-F1
#
_cell.length_a   1.000
_cell.length_b   1.000
_cell.length_c   1.000
_cell.angle_alpha   90.00
_cell.angle_beta   90.00
_cell.angle_gamma   90.00
#
_symmetry.space_group_name_H-M   'P 1'
#
loop_
_entity.id
_entity.type
_entity.pdbx_description
1 polymer ?
#
loop_
_entity_poly.entity_id
_entity_poly.type
_entity_poly.pdbx_seq_one_letter_code
_entity_poly.pdbx_strand_id
1 'polypeptide(L)'
;MDFPGLIWVAGDEIATAIGATVTIDAGILSITSKGDNLGSWPLDEVVAESEGESDFMLTVESDRIMFRPEPAEHMSFGRAVAGEGGLGDQIRSLSAGAPPPSVAPTSPRAPDAYQPPGPQMIPTDSCQPPTQKESSSKLGRNLLIALAVILLIGYLGSRWDDRATVRETFDSIGSSLDYSNSPAPVSSSDRVTLNGQGDGGSRSFTLGGGSYTVVTEVGNDCYYSFTLKNPSDDSRVKRVTSMSDRGSSTVNVYGIPAGTFYLDVITGPAPDCPWSQVWTSS
;
A
#
# COMPACT_ATOMS: atom_id res chain seq x y z
N MET A 1 18.04 1.21 -9.84
CA MET A 1 16.91 0.67 -10.62
C MET A 1 15.91 1.80 -10.82
N ASP A 2 15.45 2.01 -12.05
CA ASP A 2 14.59 3.14 -12.40
C ASP A 2 13.17 2.65 -12.73
N PHE A 3 12.17 3.30 -12.15
CA PHE A 3 10.77 2.95 -12.28
C PHE A 3 9.99 4.17 -12.78
N PRO A 4 9.75 4.29 -14.10
CA PRO A 4 8.89 5.34 -14.63
C PRO A 4 7.44 5.14 -14.16
N GLY A 5 6.72 6.24 -13.97
CA GLY A 5 5.32 6.20 -13.58
C GLY A 5 4.71 7.57 -13.34
N LEU A 6 3.60 7.56 -12.60
CA LEU A 6 2.87 8.76 -12.21
C LEU A 6 2.94 8.93 -10.69
N ILE A 7 3.15 10.17 -10.24
CA ILE A 7 3.09 10.53 -8.81
C ILE A 7 2.04 11.62 -8.58
N TRP A 8 1.39 11.58 -7.42
CA TRP A 8 0.49 12.62 -6.93
C TRP A 8 0.46 12.64 -5.40
N VAL A 9 -0.03 13.71 -4.79
CA VAL A 9 -0.16 13.81 -3.33
C VAL A 9 -1.28 12.88 -2.86
N ALA A 10 -1.06 12.14 -1.78
CA ALA A 10 -2.08 11.26 -1.24
C ALA A 10 -3.26 12.08 -0.69
N GLY A 11 -4.46 11.82 -1.22
CA GLY A 11 -5.67 12.60 -0.93
C GLY A 11 -6.14 13.42 -2.13
N ASP A 12 -5.25 13.67 -3.11
CA ASP A 12 -5.62 14.29 -4.37
C ASP A 12 -6.13 13.27 -5.39
N GLU A 13 -6.83 13.77 -6.40
CA GLU A 13 -7.26 12.97 -7.54
C GLU A 13 -6.09 12.65 -8.47
N ILE A 14 -6.08 11.46 -9.06
CA ILE A 14 -5.05 11.05 -10.04
C ILE A 14 -4.97 12.00 -11.26
N ALA A 15 -6.00 12.79 -11.53
CA ALA A 15 -5.98 13.80 -12.59
C ALA A 15 -4.90 14.89 -12.36
N THR A 16 -4.42 15.06 -11.12
CA THR A 16 -3.31 15.98 -10.78
C THR A 16 -1.93 15.33 -10.94
N ALA A 17 -1.88 14.04 -11.28
CA ALA A 17 -0.64 13.30 -11.32
C ALA A 17 0.33 13.83 -12.39
N ILE A 18 1.62 13.78 -12.04
CA ILE A 18 2.71 14.15 -12.93
C ILE A 18 3.58 12.93 -13.24
N GLY A 19 4.16 12.91 -14.44
CA GLY A 19 5.14 11.90 -14.81
C GLY A 19 6.42 12.05 -14.00
N ALA A 20 6.90 10.96 -13.42
CA ALA A 20 8.13 10.91 -12.64
C ALA A 20 8.85 9.58 -12.85
N THR A 21 10.13 9.57 -12.52
CA THR A 21 10.95 8.37 -12.39
C THR A 21 11.34 8.23 -10.93
N VAL A 22 10.96 7.10 -10.33
CA VAL A 22 11.43 6.70 -9.01
C VAL A 22 12.67 5.83 -9.20
N THR A 23 13.80 6.25 -8.65
CA THR A 23 15.06 5.52 -8.74
C THR A 23 15.43 4.98 -7.37
N ILE A 24 15.60 3.66 -7.27
CA ILE A 24 16.13 2.98 -6.08
C ILE A 24 17.56 2.54 -6.39
N ASP A 25 18.54 3.18 -5.79
CA ASP A 25 19.96 2.86 -5.98
C ASP A 25 20.72 2.96 -4.66
N ALA A 26 21.57 1.97 -4.39
CA ALA A 26 22.39 1.90 -3.17
C ALA A 26 21.64 2.21 -1.85
N GLY A 27 20.42 1.68 -1.69
CA GLY A 27 19.60 1.94 -0.50
C GLY A 27 18.99 3.33 -0.41
N ILE A 28 18.97 4.08 -1.51
CA ILE A 28 18.35 5.41 -1.59
C ILE A 28 17.21 5.36 -2.60
N LEU A 29 16.03 5.84 -2.18
CA LEU A 29 14.91 6.12 -3.08
C LEU A 29 14.94 7.61 -3.45
N SER A 30 14.96 7.90 -4.74
CA SER A 30 14.91 9.27 -5.27
C SER A 30 13.78 9.40 -6.27
N ILE A 31 13.18 10.60 -6.34
CA ILE A 31 12.06 10.88 -7.25
C ILE A 31 12.44 12.07 -8.11
N THR A 32 12.46 11.86 -9.43
CA THR A 32 12.75 12.92 -10.41
C THR A 32 11.55 13.14 -11.32
N SER A 33 11.17 14.38 -11.57
CA SER A 33 10.12 14.72 -12.55
C SER A 33 10.61 15.82 -13.48
N LYS A 34 10.45 15.64 -14.80
CA LYS A 34 10.84 16.62 -15.83
C LYS A 34 12.30 17.12 -15.73
N GLY A 35 13.18 16.33 -15.14
CA GLY A 35 14.60 16.68 -14.93
C GLY A 35 14.90 17.33 -13.58
N ASP A 36 13.89 17.66 -12.78
CA ASP A 36 14.04 18.19 -11.43
C ASP A 36 13.98 17.07 -10.39
N ASN A 37 14.93 17.05 -9.46
CA ASN A 37 14.90 16.15 -8.31
C ASN A 37 13.90 16.70 -7.28
N LEU A 38 12.85 15.94 -7.02
CA LEU A 38 11.79 16.28 -6.07
C LEU A 38 12.16 15.86 -4.64
N GLY A 39 13.08 14.91 -4.48
CA GLY A 39 13.56 14.44 -3.20
C GLY A 39 14.33 13.14 -3.29
N SER A 40 15.11 12.86 -2.26
CA SER A 40 15.93 11.65 -2.15
C SER A 40 16.07 11.27 -0.68
N TRP A 41 15.77 10.02 -0.36
CA TRP A 41 15.66 9.54 1.00
C TRP A 41 16.27 8.15 1.14
N PRO A 42 16.84 7.83 2.31
CA PRO A 42 17.20 6.45 2.65
C PRO A 42 15.97 5.54 2.54
N LEU A 43 16.12 4.38 1.91
CA LEU A 43 15.00 3.46 1.64
C LEU A 43 14.42 2.88 2.94
N ASP A 44 15.22 2.77 4.01
CA ASP A 44 14.78 2.37 5.35
C ASP A 44 13.92 3.42 6.07
N GLU A 45 13.94 4.67 5.61
CA GLU A 45 13.06 5.75 6.07
C GLU A 45 11.77 5.87 5.24
N VAL A 46 11.67 5.16 4.11
CA VAL A 46 10.50 5.19 3.23
C VAL A 46 9.60 3.98 3.51
N VAL A 47 8.39 4.24 3.97
CA VAL A 47 7.37 3.20 4.11
C VAL A 47 6.54 3.13 2.83
N ALA A 48 6.71 2.06 2.06
CA ALA A 48 5.94 1.78 0.85
C ALA A 48 4.82 0.77 1.13
N GLU A 49 3.57 1.18 0.95
CA GLU A 49 2.40 0.33 1.12
C GLU A 49 1.66 0.18 -0.21
N SER A 50 1.21 -1.03 -0.54
CA SER A 50 0.32 -1.24 -1.68
C SER A 50 -1.08 -0.68 -1.37
N GLU A 51 -1.59 0.15 -2.28
CA GLU A 51 -2.91 0.75 -2.26
C GLU A 51 -3.69 0.30 -3.51
N GLY A 52 -4.52 -0.73 -3.34
CA GLY A 52 -5.25 -1.34 -4.44
C GLY A 52 -4.34 -2.20 -5.34
N GLU A 53 -4.72 -2.34 -6.62
CA GLU A 53 -4.07 -3.30 -7.53
C GLU A 53 -2.82 -2.75 -8.25
N SER A 54 -2.64 -1.43 -8.29
CA SER A 54 -1.62 -0.81 -9.15
C SER A 54 -0.84 0.32 -8.49
N ASP A 55 -1.30 0.80 -7.34
CA ASP A 55 -0.75 1.99 -6.70
C ASP A 55 0.03 1.62 -5.44
N PHE A 56 1.05 2.41 -5.17
CA PHE A 56 1.82 2.37 -3.94
C PHE A 56 1.71 3.72 -3.26
N MET A 57 1.53 3.71 -1.96
CA MET A 57 1.67 4.88 -1.12
C MET A 57 3.06 4.87 -0.51
N LEU A 58 3.82 5.91 -0.80
CA LEU A 58 5.12 6.19 -0.23
C LEU A 58 4.93 7.20 0.89
N THR A 59 5.20 6.79 2.11
CA THR A 59 5.23 7.68 3.28
C THR A 59 6.68 8.00 3.57
N VAL A 60 7.02 9.28 3.52
CA VAL A 60 8.37 9.78 3.75
C VAL A 60 8.28 10.95 4.71
N GLU A 61 8.96 10.85 5.84
CA GLU A 61 8.82 11.80 6.95
C GLU A 61 7.33 12.03 7.34
N SER A 62 6.76 13.18 6.98
CA SER A 62 5.34 13.53 7.20
C SER A 62 4.51 13.55 5.92
N ASP A 63 5.15 13.39 4.76
CA ASP A 63 4.52 13.48 3.46
C ASP A 63 4.06 12.11 2.97
N ARG A 64 2.93 12.10 2.26
CA ARG A 64 2.35 10.89 1.67
C ARG A 64 2.17 11.13 0.18
N ILE A 65 2.90 10.36 -0.61
CA ILE A 65 2.93 10.47 -2.07
C ILE A 65 2.40 9.16 -2.63
N MET A 66 1.45 9.24 -3.53
CA MET A 66 1.01 8.10 -4.31
C MET A 66 1.91 7.94 -5.52
N PHE A 67 2.27 6.70 -5.83
CA PHE A 67 3.05 6.33 -6.99
C PHE A 67 2.39 5.16 -7.73
N ARG A 68 2.10 5.37 -9.00
CA ARG A 68 1.68 4.33 -9.93
C ARG A 68 2.83 4.06 -10.90
N PRO A 69 3.61 3.00 -10.70
CA PRO A 69 4.60 2.58 -11.68
C PRO A 69 3.91 2.19 -12.99
N GLU A 70 4.66 2.25 -14.10
CA GLU A 70 4.20 1.68 -15.35
C GLU A 70 3.83 0.19 -15.19
N PRO A 71 2.83 -0.33 -15.92
CA PRO A 71 2.32 -1.69 -15.71
C PRO A 71 3.38 -2.80 -15.80
N ALA A 72 4.41 -2.61 -16.63
CA ALA A 72 5.53 -3.55 -16.74
C ALA A 72 6.42 -3.59 -15.49
N GLU A 73 6.45 -2.49 -14.73
CA GLU A 73 7.36 -2.27 -13.61
C GLU A 73 6.72 -2.48 -12.24
N HIS A 74 5.39 -2.59 -12.15
CA HIS A 74 4.66 -2.72 -10.89
C HIS A 74 5.21 -3.81 -9.97
N MET A 75 5.41 -5.02 -10.50
CA MET A 75 5.93 -6.16 -9.73
C MET A 75 7.39 -5.97 -9.33
N SER A 76 8.20 -5.35 -10.19
CA SER A 76 9.62 -5.08 -9.95
C SER A 76 9.80 -4.02 -8.86
N PHE A 77 9.01 -2.94 -8.94
CA PHE A 77 8.98 -1.88 -7.95
C PHE A 77 8.56 -2.41 -6.58
N GLY A 78 7.43 -3.15 -6.51
CA GLY A 78 6.95 -3.73 -5.26
C GLY A 78 7.98 -4.64 -4.58
N ARG A 79 8.77 -5.39 -5.37
CA ARG A 79 9.88 -6.19 -4.83
C ARG A 79 11.06 -5.35 -4.37
N ALA A 80 11.39 -4.28 -5.11
CA ALA A 80 12.51 -3.41 -4.76
C ALA A 80 12.27 -2.68 -3.43
N VAL A 81 11.05 -2.15 -3.22
CA VAL A 81 10.69 -1.48 -1.95
C VAL A 81 10.45 -2.45 -0.79
N ALA A 82 10.03 -3.70 -1.06
CA ALA A 82 9.90 -4.72 -0.03
C ALA A 82 11.22 -5.44 0.32
N GLY A 83 12.22 -5.35 -0.56
CA GLY A 83 13.45 -6.14 -0.49
C GLY A 83 14.41 -5.67 0.60
N GLU A 84 14.65 -4.37 0.75
CA GLU A 84 15.85 -3.93 1.49
C GLU A 84 15.72 -3.79 3.02
N GLY A 85 14.62 -4.25 3.63
CA GLY A 85 14.44 -4.22 5.09
C GLY A 85 13.79 -5.45 5.70
N GLY A 86 13.45 -6.46 4.90
CA GLY A 86 12.69 -7.62 5.36
C GLY A 86 13.56 -8.70 6.00
N LEU A 87 13.06 -9.33 7.07
CA LEU A 87 13.62 -10.55 7.69
C LEU A 87 13.98 -11.63 6.63
N GLY A 88 13.26 -11.67 5.51
CA GLY A 88 13.54 -12.58 4.38
C GLY A 88 14.92 -12.40 3.74
N ASP A 89 15.43 -11.17 3.60
CA ASP A 89 16.77 -10.93 3.06
C ASP A 89 17.86 -11.07 4.13
N GLN A 90 17.53 -10.86 5.42
CA GLN A 90 18.39 -11.32 6.51
C GLN A 90 18.51 -12.85 6.52
N ILE A 91 17.41 -13.59 6.32
CA ILE A 91 17.43 -15.05 6.24
C ILE A 91 18.19 -15.51 4.98
N ARG A 92 18.02 -14.86 3.82
CA ARG A 92 18.77 -15.21 2.59
C ARG A 92 20.25 -14.88 2.70
N SER A 93 20.64 -13.76 3.32
CA SER A 93 22.04 -13.42 3.57
C SER A 93 22.69 -14.32 4.62
N LEU A 94 21.93 -14.78 5.63
CA LEU A 94 22.37 -15.82 6.58
C LEU A 94 22.45 -17.21 5.94
N SER A 95 21.60 -17.50 4.94
CA SER A 95 21.58 -18.78 4.20
C SER A 95 22.61 -18.84 3.07
N ALA A 96 22.98 -17.69 2.52
CA ALA A 96 24.08 -17.54 1.58
C ALA A 96 25.40 -17.51 2.35
N GLY A 97 25.78 -18.67 2.90
CA GLY A 97 27.07 -18.89 3.54
C GLY A 97 28.22 -18.38 2.68
N ALA A 98 29.18 -17.74 3.33
CA ALA A 98 30.36 -17.13 2.73
C ALA A 98 30.94 -17.97 1.57
N PRO A 99 31.23 -17.36 0.40
CA PRO A 99 31.99 -18.08 -0.63
C PRO A 99 33.35 -18.48 -0.04
N PRO A 100 33.87 -19.68 -0.31
CA PRO A 100 35.20 -20.06 0.15
C PRO A 100 36.23 -19.07 -0.40
N PRO A 101 37.29 -18.74 0.36
CA PRO A 101 38.31 -17.83 -0.09
C PRO A 101 38.90 -18.34 -1.41
N SER A 102 38.84 -17.50 -2.44
CA SER A 102 39.45 -17.76 -3.74
C SER A 102 40.95 -17.97 -3.55
N VAL A 103 41.39 -19.22 -3.67
CA VAL A 103 42.81 -19.57 -3.70
C VAL A 103 43.39 -18.98 -4.98
N ALA A 104 44.22 -17.95 -4.83
CA ALA A 104 45.00 -17.40 -5.93
C ALA A 104 45.80 -18.52 -6.62
N PRO A 105 45.72 -18.67 -7.95
CA PRO A 105 46.59 -19.61 -8.65
C PRO A 105 48.01 -19.06 -8.65
N THR A 106 48.87 -19.75 -7.92
CA THR A 106 50.33 -19.56 -7.92
C THR A 106 50.85 -19.70 -9.35
N SER A 107 51.49 -18.65 -9.85
CA SER A 107 52.25 -18.66 -11.10
C SER A 107 53.45 -19.62 -11.02
N PRO A 108 53.73 -20.37 -12.10
CA PRO A 108 55.12 -20.67 -12.42
C PRO A 108 55.45 -20.36 -13.89
N ARG A 109 56.33 -19.36 -14.04
CA ARG A 109 57.55 -19.34 -14.88
C ARG A 109 57.52 -20.02 -16.27
N ALA A 110 57.74 -19.19 -17.30
CA ALA A 110 58.04 -19.55 -18.69
C ALA A 110 59.29 -20.44 -18.86
N PRO A 111 59.43 -21.12 -20.02
CA PRO A 111 60.40 -20.59 -20.98
C PRO A 111 59.99 -20.64 -22.48
N ASP A 112 60.41 -19.58 -23.17
CA ASP A 112 60.90 -19.43 -24.56
C ASP A 112 60.25 -20.09 -25.79
N ALA A 113 59.85 -19.17 -26.69
CA ALA A 113 60.17 -19.08 -28.12
C ALA A 113 59.63 -20.11 -29.13
N TYR A 114 58.66 -19.68 -29.97
CA TYR A 114 58.82 -19.64 -31.44
C TYR A 114 57.65 -18.87 -32.11
N GLN A 115 57.97 -18.10 -33.16
CA GLN A 115 57.08 -17.32 -34.04
C GLN A 115 57.75 -17.33 -35.44
N PRO A 116 57.10 -17.16 -36.61
CA PRO A 116 55.74 -17.42 -37.14
C PRO A 116 55.83 -18.29 -38.45
N PRO A 117 54.96 -18.27 -39.51
CA PRO A 117 54.31 -17.14 -40.23
C PRO A 117 52.77 -17.26 -40.42
N GLY A 118 52.08 -16.15 -40.68
CA GLY A 118 50.69 -16.12 -41.20
C GLY A 118 50.65 -16.44 -42.71
N PRO A 119 49.69 -15.93 -43.51
CA PRO A 119 48.31 -15.45 -43.27
C PRO A 119 47.29 -16.32 -44.07
N GLN A 120 45.96 -16.17 -43.91
CA GLN A 120 44.99 -16.22 -45.04
C GLN A 120 43.65 -15.58 -44.67
N MET A 121 43.17 -14.74 -45.59
CA MET A 121 41.84 -14.16 -45.69
C MET A 121 40.81 -15.22 -46.12
N ILE A 122 39.52 -15.02 -45.83
CA ILE A 122 38.43 -14.85 -46.82
C ILE A 122 37.05 -14.77 -46.10
N PRO A 123 36.07 -14.03 -46.66
CA PRO A 123 34.81 -13.63 -46.04
C PRO A 123 33.61 -14.46 -46.54
N THR A 124 32.43 -14.30 -45.94
CA THR A 124 31.08 -14.42 -46.58
C THR A 124 30.01 -14.13 -45.50
N ASP A 125 29.26 -13.03 -45.68
CA ASP A 125 27.88 -13.02 -46.17
C ASP A 125 26.88 -13.72 -45.25
N SER A 126 25.89 -12.97 -44.73
CA SER A 126 24.49 -13.08 -45.17
C SER A 126 23.53 -12.28 -44.31
N CYS A 127 22.77 -11.44 -44.98
CA CYS A 127 21.60 -10.69 -44.53
C CYS A 127 20.49 -11.60 -43.98
N GLN A 128 19.66 -11.04 -43.07
CA GLN A 128 18.26 -10.64 -43.33
C GLN A 128 17.33 -10.91 -42.11
N PRO A 129 16.49 -9.93 -41.69
CA PRO A 129 15.52 -10.11 -40.60
C PRO A 129 14.14 -10.52 -41.15
N PRO A 130 13.28 -11.17 -40.35
CA PRO A 130 11.86 -11.20 -40.63
C PRO A 130 11.06 -10.20 -39.78
N THR A 131 10.18 -9.56 -40.53
CA THR A 131 9.23 -8.50 -40.24
C THR A 131 8.10 -8.92 -39.29
N GLN A 132 7.59 -7.91 -38.58
CA GLN A 132 6.30 -7.91 -37.87
C GLN A 132 5.14 -8.39 -38.76
N LYS A 133 4.16 -9.03 -38.10
CA LYS A 133 2.79 -9.15 -38.62
C LYS A 133 1.80 -8.83 -37.51
N GLU A 134 1.15 -7.68 -37.64
CA GLU A 134 -0.09 -7.34 -36.93
C GLU A 134 -1.18 -8.38 -37.24
N SER A 135 -1.98 -8.70 -36.24
CA SER A 135 -3.33 -9.22 -36.46
C SER A 135 -4.32 -8.60 -35.48
N SER A 136 -5.20 -7.83 -36.10
CA SER A 136 -6.37 -7.13 -35.60
C SER A 136 -7.49 -8.09 -35.14
N SER A 137 -8.46 -7.51 -34.41
CA SER A 137 -9.82 -7.98 -34.11
C SER A 137 -10.09 -8.61 -32.73
N LYS A 138 -10.18 -7.76 -31.68
CA LYS A 138 -10.91 -8.07 -30.43
C LYS A 138 -11.87 -6.96 -29.98
N LEU A 139 -12.32 -6.09 -30.89
CA LEU A 139 -13.22 -4.98 -30.54
C LEU A 139 -14.72 -5.33 -30.52
N GLY A 140 -15.13 -6.50 -31.01
CA GLY A 140 -16.56 -6.83 -31.16
C GLY A 140 -17.25 -7.44 -29.93
N ARG A 141 -16.49 -7.85 -28.89
CA ARG A 141 -17.04 -8.71 -27.81
C ARG A 141 -17.25 -7.99 -26.48
N ASN A 142 -16.53 -6.89 -26.23
CA ASN A 142 -16.64 -6.14 -24.97
C ASN A 142 -17.83 -5.17 -24.96
N LEU A 143 -18.32 -4.74 -26.12
CA LEU A 143 -19.47 -3.82 -26.20
C LEU A 143 -20.80 -4.50 -25.84
N LEU A 144 -20.93 -5.80 -26.10
CA LEU A 144 -22.13 -6.57 -25.76
C LEU A 144 -22.23 -6.89 -24.25
N ILE A 145 -21.10 -7.03 -23.56
CA ILE A 145 -21.08 -7.29 -22.11
C ILE A 145 -21.42 -6.00 -21.33
N ALA A 146 -20.92 -4.84 -21.77
CA ALA A 146 -21.21 -3.57 -21.12
C ALA A 146 -22.72 -3.21 -21.14
N LEU A 147 -23.42 -3.50 -22.25
CA LEU A 147 -24.86 -3.25 -22.37
C LEU A 147 -25.71 -4.17 -21.48
N ALA A 148 -25.27 -5.41 -21.23
CA ALA A 148 -25.98 -6.33 -20.33
C ALA A 148 -25.87 -5.93 -18.85
N VAL A 149 -24.74 -5.34 -18.43
CA VAL A 149 -24.52 -4.88 -17.04
C VAL A 149 -25.36 -3.64 -16.72
N ILE A 150 -25.49 -2.69 -17.66
CA ILE A 150 -26.28 -1.47 -17.46
C ILE A 150 -27.78 -1.79 -17.30
N LEU A 151 -28.30 -2.78 -18.04
CA LEU A 151 -29.69 -3.23 -17.89
C LEU A 151 -29.94 -3.99 -16.58
N LEU A 152 -28.93 -4.68 -16.02
CA LEU A 152 -29.05 -5.37 -14.74
C LEU A 152 -29.07 -4.39 -13.54
N ILE A 153 -28.28 -3.31 -13.61
CA ILE A 153 -28.23 -2.27 -12.57
C ILE A 153 -29.54 -1.45 -12.55
N GLY A 154 -30.11 -1.16 -13.73
CA GLY A 154 -31.42 -0.48 -13.82
C GLY A 154 -32.58 -1.30 -13.25
N TYR A 155 -32.53 -2.64 -13.35
CA TYR A 155 -33.60 -3.51 -12.83
C TYR A 155 -33.55 -3.66 -11.30
N LEU A 156 -32.36 -3.65 -10.69
CA LEU A 156 -32.18 -3.76 -9.23
C LEU A 156 -32.43 -2.44 -8.47
N GLY A 157 -32.32 -1.28 -9.14
CA GLY A 157 -32.57 0.03 -8.55
C GLY A 157 -34.05 0.39 -8.30
N SER A 158 -34.99 -0.40 -8.81
CA SER A 158 -36.43 -0.08 -8.74
C SER A 158 -37.19 -0.72 -7.56
N ARG A 159 -36.49 -1.36 -6.60
CA ARG A 159 -37.11 -2.08 -5.47
C ARG A 159 -36.78 -1.55 -4.07
N TRP A 160 -36.24 -0.34 -3.94
CA TRP A 160 -35.84 0.24 -2.65
C TRP A 160 -36.58 1.53 -2.25
N ASP A 161 -37.79 1.74 -2.78
CA ASP A 161 -38.73 2.73 -2.23
C ASP A 161 -39.74 2.00 -1.32
N ASP A 162 -39.40 1.86 -0.04
CA ASP A 162 -40.36 1.68 1.06
C ASP A 162 -39.63 1.60 2.42
N ARG A 163 -39.16 2.75 2.96
CA ARG A 163 -38.91 2.92 4.40
C ARG A 163 -39.13 4.36 4.87
N ALA A 164 -40.37 4.82 4.74
CA ALA A 164 -40.92 5.93 5.52
C ALA A 164 -41.54 5.39 6.83
N THR A 165 -40.75 4.85 7.78
CA THR A 165 -41.28 4.46 9.11
C THR A 165 -40.22 4.29 10.22
N VAL A 166 -39.33 5.26 10.46
CA VAL A 166 -38.55 5.30 11.73
C VAL A 166 -38.25 6.75 12.14
N ARG A 167 -39.28 7.54 12.44
CA ARG A 167 -39.08 8.92 12.93
C ARG A 167 -39.98 9.33 14.10
N GLU A 168 -40.60 8.40 14.82
CA GLU A 168 -41.48 8.71 15.96
C GLU A 168 -41.14 7.97 17.26
N THR A 169 -39.86 7.80 17.63
CA THR A 169 -39.55 7.17 18.94
C THR A 169 -38.38 7.80 19.70
N PHE A 170 -37.93 9.00 19.35
CA PHE A 170 -36.84 9.67 20.06
C PHE A 170 -37.19 10.97 20.80
N ASP A 171 -38.45 11.42 20.76
CA ASP A 171 -38.87 12.65 21.45
C ASP A 171 -39.53 12.43 22.83
N SER A 172 -39.45 11.23 23.42
CA SER A 172 -40.12 10.93 24.70
C SER A 172 -39.18 10.57 25.87
N ILE A 173 -37.90 10.97 25.84
CA ILE A 173 -37.03 10.87 27.02
C ILE A 173 -36.26 12.18 27.21
N GLY A 174 -37.01 13.22 27.55
CA GLY A 174 -36.47 14.47 28.05
C GLY A 174 -37.40 15.03 29.12
N SER A 175 -37.14 14.69 30.39
CA SER A 175 -37.53 15.52 31.53
C SER A 175 -36.89 15.04 32.84
N SER A 176 -36.20 15.98 33.49
CA SER A 176 -35.67 15.98 34.86
C SER A 176 -34.19 15.64 35.05
N LEU A 177 -33.36 16.69 35.05
CA LEU A 177 -32.72 17.18 36.29
C LEU A 177 -31.96 18.48 35.97
N ASP A 178 -32.37 19.54 36.66
CA ASP A 178 -31.60 20.77 36.83
C ASP A 178 -30.25 20.46 37.52
N TYR A 179 -29.15 20.91 36.94
CA TYR A 179 -27.99 21.33 37.71
C TYR A 179 -27.28 22.47 36.99
N SER A 180 -27.43 23.67 37.55
CA SER A 180 -26.65 24.85 37.23
C SER A 180 -25.30 24.74 37.91
N ASN A 181 -24.20 24.79 37.14
CA ASN A 181 -22.92 25.40 37.51
C ASN A 181 -21.93 25.43 36.34
N SER A 182 -21.59 26.65 35.90
CA SER A 182 -20.32 27.16 35.32
C SER A 182 -19.40 26.24 34.47
N PRO A 183 -18.93 26.68 33.28
CA PRO A 183 -18.18 25.82 32.37
C PRO A 183 -16.71 25.71 32.77
N ALA A 184 -16.27 24.51 33.12
CA ALA A 184 -14.87 24.14 32.99
C ALA A 184 -14.66 23.57 31.57
N PRO A 185 -13.62 23.97 30.82
CA PRO A 185 -13.27 23.31 29.57
C PRO A 185 -12.68 21.94 29.92
N VAL A 186 -13.53 20.92 29.96
CA VAL A 186 -13.07 19.53 30.02
C VAL A 186 -12.58 19.15 28.63
N SER A 187 -11.29 19.36 28.42
CA SER A 187 -10.51 18.71 27.37
C SER A 187 -10.49 17.21 27.70
N SER A 188 -11.54 16.48 27.33
CA SER A 188 -11.52 15.02 27.40
C SER A 188 -10.60 14.54 26.29
N SER A 189 -9.47 13.94 26.65
CA SER A 189 -8.71 13.12 25.72
C SER A 189 -9.65 12.03 25.22
N ASP A 190 -10.11 12.14 23.99
CA ASP A 190 -10.95 11.12 23.36
C ASP A 190 -10.13 9.84 23.27
N ARG A 191 -10.37 8.92 24.21
CA ARG A 191 -9.77 7.59 24.25
C ARG A 191 -10.83 6.57 23.88
N VAL A 192 -10.61 5.83 22.79
CA VAL A 192 -11.50 4.76 22.34
C VAL A 192 -10.78 3.42 22.46
N THR A 193 -11.47 2.41 22.96
CA THR A 193 -10.95 1.04 23.04
C THR A 193 -11.86 0.09 22.29
N LEU A 194 -11.26 -0.67 21.40
CA LEU A 194 -11.90 -1.62 20.49
C LEU A 194 -11.22 -2.98 20.66
N ASN A 195 -12.02 -4.03 20.57
CA ASN A 195 -11.55 -5.40 20.62
C ASN A 195 -12.45 -6.28 19.74
N GLY A 196 -11.88 -7.37 19.24
CA GLY A 196 -12.58 -8.31 18.39
C GLY A 196 -11.80 -9.59 18.16
N GLN A 197 -12.40 -10.47 17.38
CA GLN A 197 -11.82 -11.75 16.98
C GLN A 197 -12.21 -12.05 15.54
N GLY A 198 -11.23 -12.40 14.73
CA GLY A 198 -11.43 -12.70 13.30
C GLY A 198 -11.78 -11.47 12.47
N ASP A 199 -12.30 -11.75 11.27
CA ASP A 199 -12.68 -10.75 10.27
C ASP A 199 -13.95 -9.99 10.65
N GLY A 200 -14.09 -8.78 10.10
CA GLY A 200 -15.33 -8.03 10.05
C GLY A 200 -15.26 -6.63 10.64
N GLY A 201 -16.43 -6.01 10.75
CA GLY A 201 -16.59 -4.68 11.32
C GLY A 201 -16.56 -4.68 12.85
N SER A 202 -15.78 -3.79 13.45
CA SER A 202 -15.94 -3.43 14.85
C SER A 202 -17.33 -2.83 15.10
N ARG A 203 -17.72 -2.72 16.36
CA ARG A 203 -18.80 -1.79 16.73
C ARG A 203 -18.44 -0.36 16.29
N SER A 204 -19.45 0.44 15.96
CA SER A 204 -19.23 1.84 15.64
C SER A 204 -18.78 2.65 16.85
N PHE A 205 -17.99 3.69 16.63
CA PHE A 205 -17.48 4.61 17.64
C PHE A 205 -17.33 6.02 17.07
N THR A 206 -17.31 7.03 17.93
CA THR A 206 -17.19 8.43 17.53
C THR A 206 -15.78 8.95 17.81
N LEU A 207 -15.25 9.74 16.89
CA LEU A 207 -13.99 10.48 17.06
C LEU A 207 -14.26 11.98 16.89
N GLY A 208 -13.65 12.82 17.72
CA GLY A 208 -13.71 14.28 17.63
C GLY A 208 -12.99 14.89 16.43
N GLY A 209 -12.36 14.06 15.59
CA GLY A 209 -11.49 14.48 14.49
C GLY A 209 -10.07 14.82 14.97
N GLY A 210 -9.20 15.17 14.03
CA GLY A 210 -7.80 15.52 14.29
C GLY A 210 -6.84 14.34 14.15
N SER A 211 -5.93 14.23 15.12
CA SER A 211 -4.82 13.26 15.14
C SER A 211 -5.01 12.28 16.27
N TYR A 212 -4.64 11.01 16.04
CA TYR A 212 -4.74 9.95 17.02
C TYR A 212 -3.48 9.09 17.03
N THR A 213 -3.00 8.76 18.22
CA THR A 213 -2.08 7.64 18.42
C THR A 213 -2.90 6.37 18.63
N VAL A 214 -2.64 5.36 17.82
CA VAL A 214 -3.33 4.07 17.85
C VAL A 214 -2.36 2.98 18.25
N VAL A 215 -2.62 2.35 19.40
CA VAL A 215 -1.91 1.16 19.85
C VAL A 215 -2.75 -0.05 19.46
N THR A 216 -2.17 -0.92 18.65
CA THR A 216 -2.79 -2.18 18.21
C THR A 216 -2.10 -3.34 18.90
N GLU A 217 -2.87 -4.30 19.41
CA GLU A 217 -2.36 -5.57 19.94
C GLU A 217 -3.06 -6.73 19.24
N VAL A 218 -2.29 -7.72 18.82
CA VAL A 218 -2.78 -8.91 18.12
C VAL A 218 -2.25 -10.19 18.75
N GLY A 219 -3.13 -11.17 18.97
CA GLY A 219 -2.87 -12.27 19.92
C GLY A 219 -2.49 -13.62 19.32
N ASN A 220 -2.35 -13.78 18.01
CA ASN A 220 -1.94 -15.02 17.34
C ASN A 220 -1.10 -14.68 16.10
N ASP A 221 -0.42 -15.69 15.52
CA ASP A 221 0.29 -15.58 14.24
C ASP A 221 -0.71 -15.53 13.08
N CYS A 222 -1.51 -14.46 13.05
CA CYS A 222 -2.37 -14.10 11.95
C CYS A 222 -1.85 -12.85 11.26
N TYR A 223 -2.17 -12.74 9.98
CA TYR A 223 -2.26 -11.48 9.29
C TYR A 223 -3.46 -10.67 9.82
N TYR A 224 -3.27 -9.37 9.95
CA TYR A 224 -4.30 -8.38 10.29
C TYR A 224 -4.13 -7.15 9.39
N SER A 225 -5.24 -6.62 8.92
CA SER A 225 -5.33 -5.31 8.27
C SER A 225 -6.50 -4.56 8.86
N PHE A 226 -6.26 -3.33 9.33
CA PHE A 226 -7.26 -2.49 9.97
C PHE A 226 -7.54 -1.26 9.12
N THR A 227 -8.79 -1.09 8.71
CA THR A 227 -9.24 0.04 7.91
C THR A 227 -10.36 0.78 8.63
N LEU A 228 -10.18 2.08 8.86
CA LEU A 228 -11.22 2.97 9.37
C LEU A 228 -12.19 3.32 8.24
N LYS A 229 -13.48 3.05 8.46
CA LYS A 229 -14.55 3.30 7.50
C LYS A 229 -15.67 4.13 8.10
N ASN A 230 -16.38 4.86 7.25
CA ASN A 230 -17.59 5.59 7.62
C ASN A 230 -18.83 4.69 7.41
N PRO A 231 -19.68 4.48 8.43
CA PRO A 231 -20.88 3.65 8.30
C PRO A 231 -21.93 4.22 7.34
N SER A 232 -21.93 5.53 7.02
CA SER A 232 -22.95 6.10 6.14
C SER A 232 -22.80 5.70 4.68
N ASP A 233 -21.57 5.44 4.22
CA ASP A 233 -21.26 5.21 2.81
C ASP A 233 -20.27 4.06 2.57
N ASP A 234 -19.85 3.33 3.62
CA ASP A 234 -18.81 2.28 3.58
C ASP A 234 -17.49 2.76 2.93
N SER A 235 -17.31 4.08 2.85
CA SER A 235 -16.11 4.66 2.26
C SER A 235 -14.93 4.43 3.19
N ARG A 236 -13.81 4.07 2.57
CA ARG A 236 -12.53 3.96 3.27
C ARG A 236 -12.04 5.37 3.61
N VAL A 237 -11.97 5.66 4.90
CA VAL A 237 -11.43 6.91 5.42
C VAL A 237 -9.92 6.81 5.56
N LYS A 238 -9.43 5.71 6.17
CA LYS A 238 -8.00 5.53 6.42
C LYS A 238 -7.63 4.06 6.60
N ARG A 239 -6.46 3.62 6.13
CA ARG A 239 -5.82 2.40 6.66
C ARG A 239 -5.02 2.78 7.89
N VAL A 240 -5.20 1.99 8.95
CA VAL A 240 -4.66 2.27 10.27
C VAL A 240 -3.32 1.56 10.41
N THR A 241 -3.31 0.24 10.21
CA THR A 241 -2.10 -0.57 10.26
C THR A 241 -2.32 -1.93 9.58
N SER A 242 -1.23 -2.65 9.32
CA SER A 242 -1.26 -4.06 8.95
C SER A 242 -0.11 -4.80 9.61
N MET A 243 -0.38 -6.00 10.09
CA MET A 243 0.55 -6.80 10.90
C MET A 243 0.47 -8.27 10.45
N SER A 244 1.60 -8.97 10.38
CA SER A 244 1.65 -10.40 10.06
C SER A 244 2.09 -11.28 11.23
N ASP A 245 2.60 -10.66 12.29
CA ASP A 245 3.17 -11.32 13.45
C ASP A 245 2.43 -10.88 14.72
N ARG A 246 2.36 -11.78 15.70
CA ARG A 246 1.84 -11.45 17.03
C ARG A 246 2.62 -10.28 17.64
N GLY A 247 1.95 -9.43 18.42
CA GLY A 247 2.61 -8.37 19.15
C GLY A 247 1.81 -7.08 19.22
N SER A 248 2.53 -5.99 19.49
CA SER A 248 1.97 -4.65 19.58
C SER A 248 2.61 -3.74 18.53
N SER A 249 1.78 -2.88 17.94
CA SER A 249 2.19 -1.81 17.04
C SER A 249 1.62 -0.49 17.53
N THR A 250 2.38 0.59 17.40
CA THR A 250 1.91 1.95 17.68
C THR A 250 2.07 2.78 16.41
N VAL A 251 0.96 3.36 15.94
CA VAL A 251 0.92 4.19 14.74
C VAL A 251 0.25 5.52 15.04
N ASN A 252 0.66 6.59 14.36
CA ASN A 252 -0.02 7.88 14.43
C ASN A 252 -0.87 8.06 13.17
N VAL A 253 -2.14 8.42 13.36
CA VAL A 253 -3.11 8.60 12.31
C VAL A 253 -3.58 10.04 12.31
N TYR A 254 -3.36 10.73 11.19
CA TYR A 254 -3.63 12.17 11.05
C TYR A 254 -4.79 12.46 10.09
N GLY A 255 -5.41 13.62 10.29
CA GLY A 255 -6.43 14.15 9.39
C GLY A 255 -7.76 13.41 9.48
N ILE A 256 -8.09 12.85 10.63
CA ILE A 256 -9.37 12.17 10.84
C ILE A 256 -10.48 13.23 10.92
N PRO A 257 -11.55 13.14 10.12
CA PRO A 257 -12.70 14.02 10.28
C PRO A 257 -13.46 13.67 11.58
N ALA A 258 -14.13 14.66 12.18
CA ALA A 258 -15.05 14.38 13.27
C ALA A 258 -16.24 13.56 12.75
N GLY A 259 -16.62 12.50 13.45
CA GLY A 259 -17.70 11.64 12.97
C GLY A 259 -17.81 10.29 13.67
N THR A 260 -18.73 9.47 13.16
CA THR A 260 -18.89 8.08 13.58
C THR A 260 -18.19 7.17 12.58
N PHE A 261 -17.48 6.16 13.07
CA PHE A 261 -16.66 5.25 12.29
C PHE A 261 -16.81 3.82 12.79
N TYR A 262 -16.33 2.85 12.02
CA TYR A 262 -16.02 1.51 12.48
C TYR A 262 -14.70 1.04 11.86
N LEU A 263 -14.08 0.02 12.45
CA LEU A 263 -12.93 -0.64 11.87
C LEU A 263 -13.39 -1.84 11.07
N ASP A 264 -13.06 -1.85 9.79
CA ASP A 264 -13.09 -3.05 8.96
C ASP A 264 -11.77 -3.80 9.16
N VAL A 265 -11.86 -5.02 9.69
CA VAL A 265 -10.70 -5.84 10.05
C VAL A 265 -10.67 -7.06 9.14
N ILE A 266 -9.55 -7.26 8.45
CA ILE A 266 -9.27 -8.46 7.67
C ILE A 266 -8.19 -9.24 8.39
N THR A 267 -8.46 -10.52 8.66
CA THR A 267 -7.56 -11.45 9.34
C THR A 267 -7.35 -12.70 8.50
N GLY A 268 -6.33 -13.49 8.84
CA GLY A 268 -6.13 -14.82 8.26
C GLY A 268 -4.75 -15.37 8.60
N PRO A 269 -4.47 -16.66 8.41
CA PRO A 269 -5.37 -17.71 7.93
C PRO A 269 -6.14 -18.44 9.04
N ALA A 270 -5.91 -18.13 10.32
CA ALA A 270 -6.51 -18.84 11.45
C ALA A 270 -7.94 -18.36 11.75
N PRO A 271 -8.85 -19.24 12.21
CA PRO A 271 -10.22 -18.85 12.58
C PRO A 271 -10.28 -17.99 13.86
N ASP A 272 -9.24 -18.02 14.68
CA ASP A 272 -9.15 -17.33 15.96
C ASP A 272 -8.05 -16.27 15.93
N CYS A 273 -8.37 -15.08 15.42
CA CYS A 273 -7.42 -13.96 15.34
C CYS A 273 -7.87 -12.83 16.28
N PRO A 274 -7.56 -12.90 17.59
CA PRO A 274 -7.96 -11.87 18.55
C PRO A 274 -7.13 -10.60 18.34
N TRP A 275 -7.79 -9.46 18.41
CA TRP A 275 -7.17 -8.16 18.25
C TRP A 275 -7.77 -7.12 19.19
N SER A 276 -6.99 -6.10 19.52
CA SER A 276 -7.47 -4.91 20.22
C SER A 276 -6.79 -3.65 19.68
N GLN A 277 -7.49 -2.53 19.74
CA GLN A 277 -6.94 -1.21 19.44
C GLN A 277 -7.34 -0.19 20.50
N VAL A 278 -6.39 0.65 20.89
CA VAL A 278 -6.59 1.82 21.74
C VAL A 278 -6.24 3.06 20.95
N TRP A 279 -7.22 3.93 20.73
CA TRP A 279 -7.08 5.21 20.06
C TRP A 279 -7.02 6.30 21.13
N THR A 280 -6.03 7.18 21.03
CA THR A 280 -5.88 8.32 21.94
C THR A 280 -5.65 9.57 21.10
N SER A 281 -6.51 10.58 21.26
CA SER A 281 -6.30 11.87 20.59
C SER A 281 -4.94 12.45 20.98
N SER A 282 -4.18 12.91 19.98
CA SER A 282 -2.84 13.50 20.09
C SER A 282 -2.80 14.98 19.77
#